data_AF-A0A9P6AB96-F1
#
_entry.id   AF-A0A9P6AB96-F1
#
_cell.length_a   1.000
_cell.length_b   1.000
_cell.length_c   1.000
_cell.angle_alpha   90.00
_cell.angle_beta   90.00
_cell.angle_gamma   90.00
#
_symmetry.space_group_name_H-M   'P 1'
#
loop_
_entity.id
_entity.type
_entity.pdbx_description
1 polymer ?
#
loop_
_entity_poly.entity_id
_entity_poly.type
_entity_poly.pdbx_seq_one_letter_code
_entity_poly.pdbx_strand_id
1 'polypeptide(L)'
;MQNDTGNDASVPPGFSTNVTLPTNTVKVFAELYASGNGQEESWYFNVPNRFFSNIPPDITFGNGPFREVRLLIDERVAGVAFPYATIFTGGFVPSAWRPISAYGALDLPTYFIDVTPFVPLLADGKSHNITIDVASAEANHLTLQNWFVSGALYVVTDPSTRPTIGEIVSYDVSPFAQSTTKGSIGDIGEVEFSLEASRRLRIESEIVSGSGVKSHVVWSQSLAFSNSQIYRVNGTVQSLRQSSTGRITSSHNGVLVVSEAFSYPLDINFKYLTPDLQHWNFSIDHTYDRSVSPNPFMITSKIHSRQEGAGFYNLAPTGNFGNGTNSNNFAYEDTNGNTYTRQVNAAFNNITLDRIGGSLASIST
;
A
#
# COMPACT_ATOMS: atom_id res chain seq x y z
N MET A 1 -16.43 -25.34 -11.65
CA MET A 1 -16.15 -24.26 -12.64
C MET A 1 -15.04 -23.43 -12.03
N GLN A 2 -13.93 -23.21 -12.75
CA GLN A 2 -12.93 -22.23 -12.29
C GLN A 2 -13.59 -20.85 -12.36
N ASN A 3 -13.51 -20.08 -11.27
CA ASN A 3 -13.97 -18.70 -11.29
C ASN A 3 -12.79 -17.84 -11.76
N ASP A 4 -12.73 -17.61 -13.07
CA ASP A 4 -11.72 -16.81 -13.78
C ASP A 4 -12.23 -15.40 -14.12
N THR A 5 -13.33 -14.97 -13.50
CA THR A 5 -13.89 -13.64 -13.70
C THR A 5 -13.08 -12.60 -12.92
N GLY A 6 -12.51 -11.62 -13.63
CA GLY A 6 -11.94 -10.42 -13.02
C GLY A 6 -13.07 -9.55 -12.47
N ASN A 7 -12.95 -9.11 -11.21
CA ASN A 7 -13.91 -8.22 -10.58
C ASN A 7 -13.16 -7.26 -9.63
N ASP A 8 -13.70 -6.08 -9.44
CA ASP A 8 -13.27 -5.09 -8.46
C ASP A 8 -14.44 -4.79 -7.51
N ALA A 9 -14.12 -4.46 -6.26
CA ALA A 9 -15.15 -4.11 -5.29
C ALA A 9 -14.67 -3.01 -4.34
N SER A 10 -15.61 -2.16 -3.94
CA SER A 10 -15.43 -1.22 -2.84
C SER A 10 -15.68 -1.93 -1.51
N VAL A 11 -14.75 -1.84 -0.57
CA VAL A 11 -14.87 -2.34 0.82
C VAL A 11 -14.86 -1.19 1.82
N PRO A 12 -15.39 -1.34 3.06
CA PRO A 12 -15.85 -2.55 3.79
C PRO A 12 -17.22 -3.13 3.33
N PRO A 13 -17.62 -4.35 3.77
CA PRO A 13 -16.98 -5.20 4.80
C PRO A 13 -15.80 -6.03 4.30
N GLY A 14 -15.69 -6.28 3.00
CA GLY A 14 -14.67 -7.13 2.40
C GLY A 14 -15.15 -7.61 1.04
N PHE A 15 -14.20 -7.94 0.15
CA PHE A 15 -14.47 -8.54 -1.14
C PHE A 15 -14.16 -10.03 -1.07
N SER A 16 -15.18 -10.87 -1.14
CA SER A 16 -15.06 -12.33 -1.01
C SER A 16 -15.43 -13.05 -2.29
N THR A 17 -14.64 -14.06 -2.65
CA THR A 17 -14.93 -14.96 -3.76
C THR A 17 -14.58 -16.39 -3.39
N ASN A 18 -15.39 -17.32 -3.89
CA ASN A 18 -15.18 -18.75 -3.72
C ASN A 18 -14.31 -19.28 -4.86
N VAL A 19 -13.19 -19.91 -4.52
CA VAL A 19 -12.20 -20.43 -5.48
C VAL A 19 -11.94 -21.90 -5.19
N THR A 20 -11.91 -22.72 -6.25
CA THR A 20 -11.48 -24.13 -6.19
C THR A 20 -10.19 -24.27 -6.98
N LEU A 21 -9.12 -24.69 -6.30
CA LEU A 21 -7.83 -24.95 -6.93
C LEU A 21 -7.71 -26.40 -7.41
N PRO A 22 -6.87 -26.69 -8.42
CA PRO A 22 -6.53 -28.06 -8.79
C PRO A 22 -5.94 -28.84 -7.61
N THR A 23 -6.30 -30.12 -7.47
CA THR A 23 -5.81 -30.97 -6.36
C THR A 23 -4.31 -31.23 -6.42
N ASN A 24 -3.67 -31.04 -7.57
CA ASN A 24 -2.23 -31.13 -7.76
C ASN A 24 -1.51 -29.76 -7.66
N THR A 25 -2.13 -28.76 -7.03
CA THR A 25 -1.49 -27.47 -6.75
C THR A 25 -0.27 -27.64 -5.84
N VAL A 26 0.85 -27.00 -6.14
CA VAL A 26 2.11 -27.07 -5.35
C VAL A 26 2.64 -25.71 -4.90
N LYS A 27 2.28 -24.62 -5.60
CA LYS A 27 2.59 -23.25 -5.17
C LYS A 27 1.43 -22.34 -5.52
N VAL A 28 1.17 -21.37 -4.65
CA VAL A 28 0.16 -20.33 -4.88
C VAL A 28 0.73 -19.00 -4.41
N PHE A 29 0.61 -17.98 -5.24
CA PHE A 29 0.98 -16.62 -4.86
C PHE A 29 -0.18 -15.68 -5.17
N ALA A 30 -0.30 -14.62 -4.40
CA ALA A 30 -1.29 -13.59 -4.64
C ALA A 30 -0.61 -12.25 -4.94
N GLU A 31 -1.17 -11.51 -5.87
CA GLU A 31 -0.91 -10.08 -6.06
C GLU A 31 -2.17 -9.31 -5.70
N LEU A 32 -2.04 -8.30 -4.85
CA LEU A 32 -3.14 -7.46 -4.37
C LEU A 32 -3.04 -6.05 -4.93
N TYR A 33 -4.19 -5.51 -5.30
CA TYR A 33 -4.40 -4.12 -5.69
C TYR A 33 -5.35 -3.49 -4.66
N ALA A 34 -5.00 -2.30 -4.17
CA ALA A 34 -5.82 -1.56 -3.22
C ALA A 34 -5.67 -0.06 -3.41
N SER A 35 -6.79 0.64 -3.57
CA SER A 35 -6.85 2.10 -3.74
C SER A 35 -7.96 2.72 -2.91
N GLY A 36 -7.59 3.56 -1.94
CA GLY A 36 -8.53 4.42 -1.25
C GLY A 36 -9.09 5.51 -2.18
N ASN A 37 -10.37 5.82 -2.05
CA ASN A 37 -11.08 6.81 -2.87
C ASN A 37 -12.06 7.63 -2.02
N GLY A 38 -12.51 8.79 -2.50
CA GLY A 38 -13.41 9.67 -1.75
C GLY A 38 -12.81 10.09 -0.42
N GLN A 39 -13.50 9.84 0.70
CA GLN A 39 -12.98 10.16 2.04
C GLN A 39 -11.76 9.30 2.45
N GLU A 40 -11.52 8.20 1.73
CA GLU A 40 -10.32 7.39 1.89
C GLU A 40 -9.21 7.83 0.93
N GLU A 41 -9.42 8.67 -0.08
CA GLU A 41 -8.37 9.06 -1.05
C GLU A 41 -7.13 9.69 -0.37
N SER A 42 -7.31 10.33 0.78
CA SER A 42 -6.25 10.89 1.61
C SER A 42 -6.30 10.34 3.04
N TRP A 43 -6.60 9.04 3.19
CA TRP A 43 -6.80 8.37 4.49
C TRP A 43 -5.69 8.66 5.51
N TYR A 44 -4.46 8.91 5.04
CA TYR A 44 -3.30 9.23 5.88
C TYR A 44 -3.45 10.52 6.68
N PHE A 45 -4.37 11.42 6.31
CA PHE A 45 -4.79 12.59 7.10
C PHE A 45 -5.93 12.31 8.08
N ASN A 46 -6.57 11.15 8.02
CA ASN A 46 -7.69 10.85 8.90
C ASN A 46 -7.22 10.77 10.36
N VAL A 47 -8.11 11.11 11.27
CA VAL A 47 -7.84 11.29 12.70
C VAL A 47 -8.41 10.10 13.48
N PRO A 48 -7.71 9.56 14.49
CA PRO A 48 -8.28 8.55 15.35
C PRO A 48 -9.59 9.03 15.98
N ASN A 49 -10.61 8.18 16.05
CA ASN A 49 -11.98 8.59 16.40
C ASN A 49 -12.07 9.33 17.74
N ARG A 50 -11.20 8.99 18.70
CA ARG A 50 -11.12 9.64 20.02
C ARG A 50 -10.74 11.13 19.98
N PHE A 51 -10.17 11.61 18.87
CA PHE A 51 -9.80 13.01 18.67
C PHE A 51 -10.72 13.72 17.67
N PHE A 52 -11.53 12.97 16.92
CA PHE A 52 -12.27 13.48 15.78
C PHE A 52 -13.29 14.56 16.16
N SER A 53 -13.96 14.42 17.31
CA SER A 53 -14.91 15.42 17.83
C SER A 53 -14.28 16.78 18.16
N ASN A 54 -12.95 16.83 18.27
CA ASN A 54 -12.22 18.07 18.55
C ASN A 54 -11.69 18.74 17.29
N ILE A 55 -11.98 18.21 16.10
CA ILE A 55 -11.67 18.84 14.84
C ILE A 55 -12.95 19.45 14.26
N PRO A 56 -12.92 20.70 13.77
CA PRO A 56 -14.08 21.30 13.09
C PRO A 56 -14.55 20.47 11.89
N PRO A 57 -15.83 20.56 11.52
CA PRO A 57 -16.34 19.93 10.29
C PRO A 57 -15.55 20.35 9.05
N ASP A 58 -15.56 19.49 8.03
CA ASP A 58 -14.95 19.73 6.71
C ASP A 58 -13.41 19.85 6.69
N ILE A 59 -12.73 19.69 7.83
CA ILE A 59 -11.26 19.72 7.92
C ILE A 59 -10.64 18.36 7.56
N THR A 60 -11.22 17.26 8.02
CA THR A 60 -10.69 15.89 7.89
C THR A 60 -11.78 14.86 8.27
N PHE A 61 -11.45 13.57 8.28
CA PHE A 61 -12.35 12.46 8.59
C PHE A 61 -11.85 11.59 9.76
N GLY A 62 -12.73 10.74 10.28
CA GLY A 62 -12.42 9.77 11.33
C GLY A 62 -11.77 8.48 10.82
N ASN A 63 -11.74 7.46 11.67
CA ASN A 63 -11.15 6.13 11.45
C ASN A 63 -9.62 6.07 11.30
N GLY A 64 -8.92 7.12 11.71
CA GLY A 64 -7.46 7.14 11.85
C GLY A 64 -6.67 6.98 10.54
N PRO A 65 -5.34 7.18 10.59
CA PRO A 65 -4.50 7.25 9.40
C PRO A 65 -3.95 5.89 8.91
N PHE A 66 -4.15 4.82 9.68
CA PHE A 66 -3.56 3.51 9.39
C PHE A 66 -4.51 2.63 8.59
N ARG A 67 -3.98 1.93 7.58
CA ARG A 67 -4.71 0.96 6.76
C ARG A 67 -3.87 -0.30 6.59
N GLU A 68 -4.47 -1.45 6.84
CA GLU A 68 -3.90 -2.78 6.60
C GLU A 68 -4.76 -3.49 5.56
N VAL A 69 -4.23 -3.69 4.35
CA VAL A 69 -4.90 -4.50 3.33
C VAL A 69 -4.60 -5.96 3.65
N ARG A 70 -5.62 -6.80 3.82
CA ARG A 70 -5.44 -8.21 4.23
C ARG A 70 -5.99 -9.16 3.18
N LEU A 71 -5.26 -10.26 2.99
CA LEU A 71 -5.75 -11.43 2.27
C LEU A 71 -6.10 -12.52 3.29
N LEU A 72 -7.35 -12.98 3.28
CA LEU A 72 -7.85 -14.04 4.13
C LEU A 72 -8.26 -15.25 3.29
N ILE A 73 -7.99 -16.44 3.81
CA ILE A 73 -8.35 -17.73 3.24
C ILE A 73 -9.14 -18.48 4.31
N ASP A 74 -10.41 -18.74 4.06
CA ASP A 74 -11.35 -19.31 5.04
C ASP A 74 -11.24 -18.59 6.40
N GLU A 75 -11.33 -17.25 6.36
CA GLU A 75 -11.25 -16.34 7.53
C GLU A 75 -9.86 -16.28 8.22
N ARG A 76 -8.84 -16.98 7.71
CA ARG A 76 -7.47 -16.94 8.22
C ARG A 76 -6.60 -16.01 7.40
N VAL A 77 -5.91 -15.07 8.04
CA VAL A 77 -4.99 -14.14 7.35
C VAL A 77 -3.80 -14.90 6.74
N ALA A 78 -3.67 -14.84 5.42
CA ALA A 78 -2.55 -15.41 4.67
C ALA A 78 -1.39 -14.43 4.49
N GLY A 79 -1.69 -13.13 4.44
CA GLY A 79 -0.70 -12.06 4.34
C GLY A 79 -1.37 -10.70 4.34
N VAL A 80 -0.57 -9.65 4.50
CA VAL A 80 -1.06 -8.27 4.52
C VAL A 80 -0.14 -7.30 3.77
N ALA A 81 -0.62 -6.10 3.50
CA ALA A 81 0.16 -4.99 2.98
C ALA A 81 -0.16 -3.68 3.70
N PHE A 82 0.87 -2.85 3.91
CA PHE A 82 0.71 -1.46 4.32
C PHE A 82 0.81 -0.60 3.06
N PRO A 83 -0.31 -0.02 2.59
CA PRO A 83 -0.35 0.58 1.27
C PRO A 83 0.48 1.86 1.19
N TYR A 84 1.10 2.09 0.03
CA TYR A 84 1.72 3.36 -0.31
C TYR A 84 0.67 4.47 -0.41
N ALA A 85 0.97 5.66 0.11
CA ALA A 85 0.05 6.80 0.12
C ALA A 85 0.06 7.54 -1.22
N THR A 86 -0.54 6.96 -2.26
CA THR A 86 -0.57 7.56 -3.60
C THR A 86 -1.22 8.94 -3.58
N ILE A 87 -0.56 9.93 -4.20
CA ILE A 87 -1.12 11.27 -4.40
C ILE A 87 -1.66 11.36 -5.82
N PHE A 88 -2.98 11.43 -5.98
CA PHE A 88 -3.58 11.49 -7.32
C PHE A 88 -3.37 12.87 -7.97
N THR A 89 -3.60 12.95 -9.28
CA THR A 89 -3.27 14.13 -10.11
C THR A 89 -4.02 15.42 -9.72
N GLY A 90 -5.09 15.30 -8.93
CA GLY A 90 -5.82 16.44 -8.35
C GLY A 90 -5.52 16.70 -6.86
N GLY A 91 -4.71 15.87 -6.20
CA GLY A 91 -4.54 15.88 -4.75
C GLY A 91 -3.93 17.19 -4.23
N PHE A 92 -4.49 17.74 -3.16
CA PHE A 92 -4.07 19.00 -2.51
C PHE A 92 -4.03 20.21 -3.46
N VAL A 93 -3.02 20.31 -4.32
CA VAL A 93 -2.87 21.39 -5.32
C VAL A 93 -2.66 20.76 -6.70
N PRO A 94 -3.71 20.71 -7.56
CA PRO A 94 -3.64 20.10 -8.89
C PRO A 94 -2.51 20.62 -9.79
N SER A 95 -2.07 21.88 -9.63
CA SER A 95 -0.95 22.45 -10.39
C SER A 95 0.42 21.95 -9.96
N ALA A 96 0.55 21.31 -8.79
CA ALA A 96 1.80 20.66 -8.37
C ALA A 96 2.00 19.30 -9.05
N TRP A 97 0.99 18.76 -9.71
CA TRP A 97 1.06 17.46 -10.41
C TRP A 97 1.02 17.62 -11.94
N ARG A 98 1.39 18.81 -12.42
CA ARG A 98 1.47 19.15 -13.85
C ARG A 98 2.79 19.85 -14.18
N PRO A 99 3.46 19.49 -15.27
CA PRO A 99 3.16 18.38 -16.20
C PRO A 99 3.65 17.01 -15.69
N ILE A 100 4.18 16.93 -14.45
CA ILE A 100 4.70 15.69 -13.86
C ILE A 100 3.70 15.18 -12.82
N SER A 101 3.09 14.02 -13.07
CA SER A 101 2.22 13.37 -12.09
C SER A 101 3.03 12.76 -10.94
N ALA A 102 2.42 12.67 -9.75
CA ALA A 102 3.05 12.02 -8.61
C ALA A 102 3.41 10.56 -8.92
N TYR A 103 4.48 10.06 -8.32
CA TYR A 103 4.84 8.65 -8.41
C TYR A 103 3.70 7.76 -7.89
N GLY A 104 3.36 6.71 -8.65
CA GLY A 104 2.28 5.79 -8.33
C GLY A 104 0.87 6.25 -8.76
N ALA A 105 0.70 7.48 -9.25
CA ALA A 105 -0.63 8.00 -9.62
C ALA A 105 -1.20 7.41 -10.92
N LEU A 106 -0.32 6.96 -11.83
CA LEU A 106 -0.69 6.35 -13.12
C LEU A 106 -0.54 4.83 -13.14
N ASP A 107 0.32 4.30 -12.26
CA ASP A 107 0.59 2.88 -12.09
C ASP A 107 0.74 2.61 -10.59
N LEU A 108 -0.37 2.22 -9.96
CA LEU A 108 -0.43 2.09 -8.50
C LEU A 108 0.41 0.89 -8.03
N PRO A 109 1.09 1.00 -6.86
CA PRO A 109 1.80 -0.14 -6.30
C PRO A 109 0.90 -1.34 -6.02
N THR A 110 1.40 -2.53 -6.35
CA THR A 110 0.79 -3.82 -6.03
C THR A 110 1.58 -4.54 -4.94
N TYR A 111 0.95 -5.51 -4.27
CA TYR A 111 1.53 -6.19 -3.11
C TYR A 111 1.49 -7.71 -3.26
N PHE A 112 2.63 -8.37 -3.05
CA PHE A 112 2.77 -9.81 -3.26
C PHE A 112 2.73 -10.58 -1.95
N ILE A 113 1.98 -11.69 -1.95
CA ILE A 113 1.86 -12.62 -0.82
C ILE A 113 2.17 -14.03 -1.30
N ASP A 114 3.05 -14.74 -0.59
CA ASP A 114 3.19 -16.18 -0.80
C ASP A 114 2.09 -16.93 -0.05
N VAL A 115 1.12 -17.44 -0.80
CA VAL A 115 -0.01 -18.23 -0.31
C VAL A 115 0.35 -19.72 -0.24
N THR A 116 1.53 -20.12 -0.72
CA THR A 116 1.97 -21.52 -0.76
C THR A 116 1.83 -22.24 0.59
N PRO A 117 2.07 -21.62 1.76
CA PRO A 117 1.82 -22.29 3.03
C PRO A 117 0.38 -22.82 3.22
N PHE A 118 -0.62 -22.27 2.53
CA PHE A 118 -2.01 -22.71 2.57
C PHE A 118 -2.35 -23.84 1.58
N VAL A 119 -1.42 -24.24 0.70
CA VAL A 119 -1.63 -25.33 -0.28
C VAL A 119 -2.16 -26.62 0.36
N PRO A 120 -1.70 -27.08 1.53
CA PRO A 120 -2.28 -28.25 2.21
C PRO A 120 -3.79 -28.20 2.42
N LEU A 121 -4.35 -26.99 2.57
CA LEU A 121 -5.79 -26.77 2.72
C LEU A 121 -6.47 -26.60 1.37
N LEU A 122 -5.85 -25.82 0.47
CA LEU A 122 -6.44 -25.40 -0.80
C LEU A 122 -6.44 -26.48 -1.90
N ALA A 123 -5.56 -27.49 -1.80
CA ALA A 123 -5.40 -28.55 -2.79
C ALA A 123 -6.34 -29.74 -2.57
N ASP A 124 -7.44 -29.57 -1.84
CA ASP A 124 -8.40 -30.65 -1.51
C ASP A 124 -9.52 -30.83 -2.57
N GLY A 125 -9.56 -29.96 -3.59
CA GLY A 125 -10.55 -29.97 -4.66
C GLY A 125 -11.91 -29.39 -4.28
N LYS A 126 -12.03 -28.76 -3.10
CA LYS A 126 -13.24 -28.06 -2.64
C LYS A 126 -13.16 -26.56 -2.91
N SER A 127 -14.26 -25.89 -2.65
CA SER A 127 -14.35 -24.42 -2.71
C SER A 127 -13.86 -23.82 -1.40
N HIS A 128 -12.97 -22.84 -1.49
CA HIS A 128 -12.46 -22.06 -0.37
C HIS A 128 -12.82 -20.59 -0.55
N ASN A 129 -13.08 -19.90 0.55
CA ASN A 129 -13.40 -18.47 0.54
C ASN A 129 -12.11 -17.65 0.59
N ILE A 130 -11.89 -16.84 -0.43
CA ILE A 130 -10.79 -15.88 -0.52
C ILE A 130 -11.37 -14.49 -0.32
N THR A 131 -10.92 -13.78 0.72
CA THR A 131 -11.41 -12.44 1.06
C THR A 131 -10.27 -11.43 1.05
N ILE A 132 -10.48 -10.27 0.42
CA ILE A 132 -9.64 -9.09 0.56
C ILE A 132 -10.42 -8.04 1.36
N ASP A 133 -9.82 -7.52 2.42
CA ASP A 133 -10.39 -6.39 3.17
C ASP A 133 -9.34 -5.34 3.52
N VAL A 134 -9.80 -4.22 4.07
CA VAL A 134 -8.95 -3.15 4.57
C VAL A 134 -9.36 -2.83 6.00
N ALA A 135 -8.41 -2.93 6.93
CA ALA A 135 -8.64 -2.70 8.34
C ALA A 135 -7.97 -1.40 8.81
N SER A 136 -8.62 -0.69 9.74
CA SER A 136 -8.03 0.44 10.46
C SER A 136 -7.44 0.01 11.81
N ALA A 137 -6.75 0.95 12.46
CA ALA A 137 -6.24 0.80 13.82
C ALA A 137 -7.29 1.09 14.91
N GLU A 138 -8.52 1.42 14.53
CA GLU A 138 -9.63 1.62 15.47
C GLU A 138 -10.01 0.29 16.15
N ALA A 139 -10.66 0.38 17.31
CA ALA A 139 -11.04 -0.81 18.09
C ALA A 139 -12.02 -1.74 17.35
N ASN A 140 -12.81 -1.20 16.42
CA ASN A 140 -13.72 -1.97 15.56
C ASN A 140 -13.09 -2.34 14.20
N HIS A 141 -11.86 -1.90 13.93
CA HIS A 141 -11.11 -2.11 12.70
C HIS A 141 -11.77 -1.59 11.43
N LEU A 142 -12.82 -0.78 11.53
CA LEU A 142 -13.55 -0.27 10.38
C LEU A 142 -12.83 0.92 9.75
N THR A 143 -12.87 0.99 8.43
CA THR A 143 -12.51 2.17 7.64
C THR A 143 -13.78 2.94 7.24
N LEU A 144 -13.62 4.09 6.60
CA LEU A 144 -14.70 4.67 5.80
C LEU A 144 -14.87 3.83 4.52
N GLN A 145 -15.88 4.16 3.73
CA GLN A 145 -16.19 3.49 2.45
C GLN A 145 -15.19 3.86 1.34
N ASN A 146 -15.26 3.14 0.21
CA ASN A 146 -14.53 3.41 -1.04
C ASN A 146 -13.05 2.97 -1.08
N TRP A 147 -12.74 1.79 -0.53
CA TRP A 147 -11.51 1.08 -0.87
C TRP A 147 -11.74 0.14 -2.04
N PHE A 148 -11.25 0.47 -3.23
CA PHE A 148 -11.30 -0.44 -4.36
C PHE A 148 -10.19 -1.47 -4.22
N VAL A 149 -10.57 -2.75 -4.18
CA VAL A 149 -9.64 -3.87 -4.05
C VAL A 149 -9.84 -4.88 -5.17
N SER A 150 -8.73 -5.50 -5.59
CA SER A 150 -8.72 -6.64 -6.49
C SER A 150 -7.50 -7.51 -6.23
N GLY A 151 -7.47 -8.72 -6.76
CA GLY A 151 -6.30 -9.58 -6.63
C GLY A 151 -6.27 -10.72 -7.66
N ALA A 152 -5.06 -11.22 -7.88
CA ALA A 152 -4.80 -12.33 -8.79
C ALA A 152 -4.11 -13.48 -8.04
N LEU A 153 -4.58 -14.71 -8.23
CA LEU A 153 -3.92 -15.93 -7.73
C LEU A 153 -3.13 -16.59 -8.86
N TYR A 154 -1.83 -16.74 -8.65
CA TYR A 154 -0.92 -17.46 -9.55
C TYR A 154 -0.70 -18.86 -9.00
N VAL A 155 -1.17 -19.87 -9.73
CA VAL A 155 -1.22 -21.27 -9.28
C VAL A 155 -0.24 -22.10 -10.10
N VAL A 156 0.68 -22.79 -9.43
CA VAL A 156 1.60 -23.75 -10.04
C VAL A 156 1.16 -25.15 -9.66
N THR A 157 1.04 -26.04 -10.64
CA THR A 157 0.63 -27.44 -10.46
C THR A 157 1.80 -28.41 -10.66
N ASP A 158 1.70 -29.57 -9.99
CA ASP A 158 2.59 -30.70 -10.23
C ASP A 158 2.25 -31.37 -11.57
N PRO A 159 3.23 -31.85 -12.34
CA PRO A 159 2.98 -32.63 -13.56
C PRO A 159 2.18 -33.92 -13.31
N SER A 160 2.29 -34.50 -12.12
CA SER A 160 1.46 -35.62 -11.69
C SER A 160 0.04 -35.15 -11.36
N THR A 161 -0.95 -35.94 -11.73
CA THR A 161 -2.36 -35.72 -11.39
C THR A 161 -2.71 -36.20 -9.98
N ARG A 162 -1.80 -36.90 -9.29
CA ARG A 162 -1.98 -37.29 -7.88
C ARG A 162 -2.11 -36.04 -7.00
N PRO A 163 -3.03 -36.03 -6.02
CA PRO A 163 -3.20 -34.88 -5.15
C PRO A 163 -1.93 -34.51 -4.39
N THR A 164 -1.72 -33.20 -4.22
CA THR A 164 -0.78 -32.66 -3.25
C THR A 164 -1.37 -32.82 -1.86
N ILE A 165 -0.56 -33.25 -0.90
CA ILE A 165 -0.93 -33.38 0.51
C ILE A 165 0.02 -32.58 1.38
N GLY A 166 -0.30 -32.40 2.65
CA GLY A 166 0.58 -31.71 3.59
C GLY A 166 -0.15 -31.23 4.82
N GLU A 167 0.50 -30.32 5.55
CA GLU A 167 -0.09 -29.64 6.68
C GLU A 167 0.59 -28.28 6.93
N ILE A 168 -0.15 -27.36 7.56
CA ILE A 168 0.43 -26.14 8.13
C ILE A 168 1.00 -26.52 9.50
N VAL A 169 2.33 -26.51 9.62
CA VAL A 169 3.04 -26.92 10.85
C VAL A 169 3.19 -25.77 11.86
N SER A 170 3.12 -24.52 11.40
CA SER A 170 3.13 -23.35 12.27
C SER A 170 2.30 -22.22 11.67
N TYR A 171 1.51 -21.55 12.51
CA TYR A 171 0.68 -20.40 12.13
C TYR A 171 0.72 -19.35 13.25
N ASP A 172 1.72 -18.48 13.18
CA ASP A 172 1.89 -17.33 14.08
C ASP A 172 1.39 -16.08 13.37
N VAL A 173 0.07 -15.87 13.43
CA VAL A 173 -0.60 -14.75 12.77
C VAL A 173 -1.69 -14.20 13.68
N SER A 174 -1.53 -12.96 14.13
CA SER A 174 -2.61 -12.22 14.81
C SER A 174 -3.68 -11.76 13.81
N PRO A 175 -4.96 -11.66 14.18
CA PRO A 175 -6.01 -11.23 13.25
C PRO A 175 -5.79 -9.81 12.67
N PHE A 176 -5.28 -8.88 13.49
CA PHE A 176 -5.06 -7.48 13.14
C PHE A 176 -3.65 -7.00 13.56
N ALA A 177 -3.19 -5.92 12.95
CA ALA A 177 -1.97 -5.22 13.40
C ALA A 177 -2.09 -4.73 14.85
N GLN A 178 -0.97 -4.74 15.58
CA GLN A 178 -0.89 -4.15 16.91
C GLN A 178 -0.67 -2.66 16.77
N SER A 179 -1.53 -1.84 17.35
CA SER A 179 -1.45 -0.38 17.26
C SER A 179 -1.40 0.28 18.63
N THR A 180 -0.82 1.49 18.66
CA THR A 180 -0.85 2.36 19.83
C THR A 180 -1.04 3.79 19.35
N THR A 181 -2.02 4.48 19.91
CA THR A 181 -2.26 5.89 19.63
C THR A 181 -2.02 6.71 20.90
N LYS A 182 -1.24 7.78 20.79
CA LYS A 182 -0.99 8.77 21.85
C LYS A 182 -1.26 10.17 21.32
N GLY A 183 -1.50 11.14 22.19
CA GLY A 183 -1.78 12.51 21.77
C GLY A 183 -2.49 13.34 22.82
N SER A 184 -2.70 14.60 22.49
CA SER A 184 -3.33 15.60 23.34
C SER A 184 -4.35 16.43 22.54
N ILE A 185 -5.35 16.92 23.26
CA ILE A 185 -6.38 17.82 22.78
C ILE A 185 -6.18 19.15 23.51
N GLY A 186 -6.09 20.24 22.75
CA GLY A 186 -6.15 21.61 23.25
C GLY A 186 -7.55 22.20 23.06
N ASP A 187 -7.61 23.43 22.59
CA ASP A 187 -8.88 24.03 22.15
C ASP A 187 -9.44 23.31 20.91
N ILE A 188 -10.67 23.67 20.51
CA ILE A 188 -11.27 23.11 19.29
C ILE A 188 -10.34 23.36 18.09
N GLY A 189 -10.07 22.30 17.34
CA GLY A 189 -9.15 22.25 16.20
C GLY A 189 -7.66 22.31 16.58
N GLU A 190 -7.32 22.15 17.85
CA GLU A 190 -5.96 21.95 18.32
C GLU A 190 -5.78 20.51 18.81
N VAL A 191 -5.28 19.66 17.91
CA VAL A 191 -5.05 18.24 18.19
C VAL A 191 -3.62 17.90 17.80
N GLU A 192 -2.94 17.12 18.62
CA GLU A 192 -1.67 16.52 18.26
C GLU A 192 -1.70 15.06 18.64
N PHE A 193 -1.34 14.18 17.71
CA PHE A 193 -1.30 12.75 17.98
C PHE A 193 -0.20 12.04 17.21
N SER A 194 0.14 10.86 17.73
CA SER A 194 0.99 9.88 17.07
C SER A 194 0.30 8.52 17.12
N LEU A 195 0.27 7.83 15.98
CA LEU A 195 -0.17 6.44 15.85
C LEU A 195 0.99 5.60 15.36
N GLU A 196 1.32 4.57 16.11
CA GLU A 196 2.25 3.52 15.71
C GLU A 196 1.48 2.22 15.49
N ALA A 197 1.80 1.48 14.44
CA ALA A 197 1.25 0.16 14.19
C ALA A 197 2.35 -0.80 13.74
N SER A 198 2.26 -2.06 14.13
CA SER A 198 3.20 -3.09 13.73
C SER A 198 2.49 -4.39 13.40
N ARG A 199 3.05 -5.10 12.42
CA ARG A 199 2.58 -6.41 12.00
C ARG A 199 3.76 -7.36 11.96
N ARG A 200 3.60 -8.51 12.61
CA ARG A 200 4.45 -9.68 12.39
C ARG A 200 3.56 -10.86 12.09
N LEU A 201 3.95 -11.64 11.09
CA LEU A 201 3.34 -12.93 10.85
C LEU A 201 4.36 -13.92 10.32
N ARG A 202 4.15 -15.20 10.65
CA ARG A 202 4.95 -16.31 10.17
C ARG A 202 4.07 -17.54 9.98
N ILE A 203 4.12 -18.14 8.80
CA ILE A 203 3.35 -19.32 8.45
C ILE A 203 4.31 -20.34 7.86
N GLU A 204 4.25 -21.57 8.35
CA GLU A 204 5.09 -22.67 7.91
C GLU A 204 4.24 -23.88 7.53
N SER A 205 4.63 -24.58 6.46
CA SER A 205 3.94 -25.78 6.01
C SER A 205 4.90 -26.82 5.48
N GLU A 206 4.52 -28.09 5.63
CA GLU A 206 5.10 -29.22 4.91
C GLU A 206 4.16 -29.62 3.78
N ILE A 207 4.68 -29.70 2.55
CA ILE A 207 3.92 -30.04 1.35
C ILE A 207 4.58 -31.24 0.67
N VAL A 208 3.78 -32.23 0.28
CA VAL A 208 4.22 -33.37 -0.53
C VAL A 208 3.43 -33.39 -1.82
N SER A 209 4.10 -33.13 -2.94
CA SER A 209 3.44 -33.09 -4.24
C SER A 209 3.02 -34.48 -4.73
N GLY A 210 2.14 -34.50 -5.72
CA GLY A 210 1.78 -35.73 -6.42
C GLY A 210 2.97 -36.49 -7.00
N SER A 211 4.08 -35.84 -7.34
CA SER A 211 5.33 -36.50 -7.77
C SER A 211 6.21 -37.02 -6.63
N GLY A 212 5.81 -36.78 -5.37
CA GLY A 212 6.55 -37.19 -4.17
C GLY A 212 7.60 -36.18 -3.70
N VAL A 213 7.62 -34.97 -4.26
CA VAL A 213 8.55 -33.91 -3.86
C VAL A 213 8.08 -33.31 -2.53
N LYS A 214 8.96 -33.33 -1.53
CA LYS A 214 8.71 -32.68 -0.23
C LYS A 214 9.21 -31.24 -0.24
N SER A 215 8.39 -30.33 0.28
CA SER A 215 8.70 -28.91 0.38
C SER A 215 8.33 -28.36 1.75
N HIS A 216 9.33 -27.88 2.47
CA HIS A 216 9.15 -27.04 3.65
C HIS A 216 9.06 -25.59 3.22
N VAL A 217 7.93 -24.93 3.48
CA VAL A 217 7.66 -23.56 3.04
C VAL A 217 7.50 -22.67 4.24
N VAL A 218 8.17 -21.51 4.22
CA VAL A 218 8.13 -20.51 5.29
C VAL A 218 7.81 -19.15 4.68
N TRP A 219 6.70 -18.57 5.07
CA TRP A 219 6.31 -17.20 4.75
C TRP A 219 6.43 -16.32 5.98
N SER A 220 6.98 -15.12 5.86
CA SER A 220 7.14 -14.19 6.97
C SER A 220 7.04 -12.72 6.53
N GLN A 221 6.35 -11.92 7.34
CA GLN A 221 6.30 -10.46 7.18
C GLN A 221 6.59 -9.77 8.51
N SER A 222 7.34 -8.67 8.46
CA SER A 222 7.60 -7.77 9.58
C SER A 222 7.45 -6.34 9.09
N LEU A 223 6.33 -5.70 9.43
CA LEU A 223 5.94 -4.37 8.98
C LEU A 223 5.79 -3.42 10.16
N ALA A 224 6.13 -2.14 9.95
CA ALA A 224 5.97 -1.07 10.91
C ALA A 224 5.45 0.19 10.24
N PHE A 225 4.59 0.90 10.95
CA PHE A 225 3.96 2.13 10.52
C PHE A 225 4.00 3.15 11.66
N SER A 226 4.25 4.41 11.32
CA SER A 226 4.12 5.55 12.22
C SER A 226 3.46 6.70 11.49
N ASN A 227 2.53 7.40 12.11
CA ASN A 227 1.94 8.63 11.63
C ASN A 227 1.82 9.60 12.80
N SER A 228 2.33 10.82 12.64
CA SER A 228 2.17 11.92 13.59
C SER A 228 1.54 13.09 12.87
N GLN A 229 0.50 13.64 13.48
CA GLN A 229 -0.23 14.77 12.95
C GLN A 229 -0.43 15.85 13.99
N ILE A 230 -0.40 17.09 13.51
CA ILE A 230 -0.58 18.31 14.27
C ILE A 230 -1.64 19.13 13.55
N TYR A 231 -2.72 19.44 14.26
CA TYR A 231 -3.77 20.38 13.88
C TYR A 231 -3.67 21.59 14.81
N ARG A 232 -3.71 22.79 14.23
CA ARG A 232 -3.70 24.07 14.96
C ARG A 232 -4.65 25.06 14.29
N VAL A 233 -4.99 26.13 15.01
CA VAL A 233 -5.78 27.26 14.49
C VAL A 233 -7.12 26.75 13.91
N ASN A 234 -7.97 26.17 14.76
CA ASN A 234 -9.22 25.52 14.32
C ASN A 234 -9.00 24.45 13.23
N GLY A 235 -7.88 23.71 13.28
CA GLY A 235 -7.53 22.67 12.30
C GLY A 235 -7.11 23.18 10.92
N THR A 236 -7.02 24.50 10.72
CA THR A 236 -6.66 25.09 9.42
C THR A 236 -5.17 24.98 9.09
N VAL A 237 -4.33 24.73 10.09
CA VAL A 237 -2.90 24.42 9.91
C VAL A 237 -2.68 22.97 10.27
N GLN A 238 -2.19 22.20 9.30
CA GLN A 238 -2.02 20.76 9.39
C GLN A 238 -0.58 20.39 9.04
N SER A 239 0.05 19.58 9.87
CA SER A 239 1.33 18.95 9.59
C SER A 239 1.20 17.45 9.79
N LEU A 240 1.73 16.68 8.86
CA LEU A 240 1.74 15.23 8.87
C LEU A 240 3.15 14.75 8.62
N ARG A 241 3.61 13.81 9.46
CA ARG A 241 4.81 13.01 9.25
C ARG A 241 4.44 11.54 9.39
N GLN A 242 4.69 10.77 8.35
CA GLN A 242 4.36 9.35 8.28
C GLN A 242 5.54 8.54 7.76
N SER A 243 5.62 7.28 8.17
CA SER A 243 6.52 6.30 7.60
C SER A 243 5.88 4.92 7.64
N SER A 244 5.96 4.20 6.52
CA SER A 244 5.66 2.77 6.44
C SER A 244 6.92 2.02 6.03
N THR A 245 7.24 0.93 6.73
CA THR A 245 8.42 0.11 6.45
C THR A 245 8.07 -1.36 6.53
N GLY A 246 8.77 -2.19 5.76
CA GLY A 246 8.51 -3.62 5.77
C GLY A 246 9.69 -4.46 5.33
N ARG A 247 9.75 -5.68 5.89
CA ARG A 247 10.55 -6.79 5.39
C ARG A 247 9.64 -7.99 5.19
N ILE A 248 9.72 -8.59 4.02
CA ILE A 248 8.89 -9.70 3.58
C ILE A 248 9.82 -10.78 3.03
N THR A 249 9.63 -12.02 3.44
CA THR A 249 10.46 -13.15 2.98
C THR A 249 9.61 -14.41 2.83
N SER A 250 9.83 -15.13 1.74
CA SER A 250 9.41 -16.51 1.58
C SER A 250 10.60 -17.39 1.25
N SER A 251 10.71 -18.56 1.89
CA SER A 251 11.67 -19.60 1.53
C SER A 251 11.01 -20.95 1.32
N HIS A 252 11.41 -21.65 0.26
CA HIS A 252 10.99 -23.02 -0.04
C HIS A 252 12.23 -23.92 0.07
N ASN A 253 12.24 -24.88 0.99
CA ASN A 253 13.39 -25.74 1.31
C ASN A 253 14.66 -24.94 1.64
N GLY A 254 14.52 -23.84 2.38
CA GLY A 254 15.62 -22.95 2.76
C GLY A 254 16.12 -22.02 1.66
N VAL A 255 15.58 -22.11 0.44
CA VAL A 255 15.92 -21.22 -0.68
C VAL A 255 14.92 -20.07 -0.71
N LEU A 256 15.40 -18.82 -0.67
CA LEU A 256 14.54 -17.64 -0.82
C LEU A 256 13.86 -17.65 -2.19
N VAL A 257 12.53 -17.52 -2.20
CA VAL A 257 11.72 -17.37 -3.42
C VAL A 257 11.05 -16.00 -3.50
N VAL A 258 10.80 -15.36 -2.35
CA VAL A 258 10.40 -13.97 -2.25
C VAL A 258 11.29 -13.29 -1.22
N SER A 259 11.86 -12.13 -1.55
CA SER A 259 12.40 -11.22 -0.54
C SER A 259 12.13 -9.79 -0.97
N GLU A 260 11.53 -9.02 -0.07
CA GLU A 260 11.19 -7.63 -0.31
C GLU A 260 11.47 -6.79 0.94
N ALA A 261 11.98 -5.58 0.71
CA ALA A 261 12.10 -4.55 1.73
C ALA A 261 11.61 -3.21 1.15
N PHE A 262 10.87 -2.45 1.96
CA PHE A 262 10.38 -1.14 1.53
C PHE A 262 10.43 -0.10 2.65
N SER A 263 10.48 1.18 2.26
CA SER A 263 10.34 2.35 3.13
C SER A 263 9.64 3.49 2.39
N TYR A 264 8.54 3.98 2.97
CA TYR A 264 7.68 5.01 2.39
C TYR A 264 7.50 6.18 3.37
N PRO A 265 8.52 7.02 3.59
CA PRO A 265 8.37 8.24 4.39
C PRO A 265 7.57 9.29 3.62
N LEU A 266 6.64 9.95 4.32
CA LEU A 266 5.75 10.98 3.80
C LEU A 266 5.66 12.13 4.81
N ASP A 267 6.09 13.32 4.40
CA ASP A 267 5.94 14.56 5.15
C ASP A 267 5.04 15.52 4.34
N ILE A 268 3.97 16.05 4.95
CA ILE A 268 3.08 17.04 4.34
C ILE A 268 2.84 18.19 5.32
N ASN A 269 2.91 19.42 4.82
CA ASN A 269 2.34 20.60 5.48
C ASN A 269 1.21 21.14 4.61
N PHE A 270 0.08 21.45 5.23
CA PHE A 270 -1.10 21.97 4.56
C PHE A 270 -1.70 23.11 5.39
N LYS A 271 -2.12 24.18 4.74
CA LYS A 271 -2.74 25.31 5.42
C LYS A 271 -3.84 25.96 4.60
N TYR A 272 -5.04 26.05 5.16
CA TYR A 272 -6.07 26.96 4.67
C TYR A 272 -5.66 28.41 5.00
N LEU A 273 -5.72 29.26 3.98
CA LEU A 273 -5.33 30.67 4.01
C LEU A 273 -6.54 31.59 4.24
N THR A 274 -7.75 31.08 4.02
CA THR A 274 -9.02 31.80 4.20
C THR A 274 -9.99 31.01 5.08
N PRO A 275 -10.86 31.68 5.88
CA PRO A 275 -11.81 30.99 6.76
C PRO A 275 -12.88 30.16 6.04
N ASP A 276 -13.15 30.46 4.76
CA ASP A 276 -14.11 29.74 3.93
C ASP A 276 -13.54 28.45 3.31
N LEU A 277 -12.29 28.11 3.64
CA LEU A 277 -11.56 26.93 3.16
C LEU A 277 -11.34 26.89 1.63
N GLN A 278 -11.56 28.01 0.93
CA GLN A 278 -11.46 28.07 -0.53
C GLN A 278 -10.04 28.34 -1.04
N HIS A 279 -9.14 28.82 -0.19
CA HIS A 279 -7.75 29.11 -0.55
C HIS A 279 -6.82 28.39 0.41
N TRP A 280 -5.85 27.64 -0.11
CA TRP A 280 -4.88 26.92 0.70
C TRP A 280 -3.52 26.82 0.02
N ASN A 281 -2.51 26.49 0.81
CA ASN A 281 -1.20 26.07 0.33
C ASN A 281 -0.81 24.70 0.91
N PHE A 282 0.16 24.08 0.25
CA PHE A 282 0.73 22.82 0.72
C PHE A 282 2.20 22.68 0.33
N SER A 283 2.89 21.79 1.04
CA SER A 283 4.19 21.24 0.65
C SER A 283 4.24 19.76 0.99
N ILE A 284 4.93 18.95 0.19
CA ILE A 284 5.09 17.51 0.36
C ILE A 284 6.54 17.09 0.08
N ASP A 285 7.03 16.13 0.86
CA ASP A 285 8.21 15.32 0.59
C ASP A 285 7.81 13.85 0.77
N HIS A 286 7.83 13.08 -0.31
CA HIS A 286 7.34 11.71 -0.31
C HIS A 286 8.33 10.81 -1.03
N THR A 287 8.71 9.71 -0.39
CA THR A 287 9.65 8.74 -0.96
C THR A 287 8.99 7.38 -1.15
N TYR A 288 9.32 6.72 -2.25
CA TYR A 288 9.06 5.31 -2.51
C TYR A 288 10.41 4.59 -2.63
N ASP A 289 10.81 3.89 -1.57
CA ASP A 289 11.94 2.96 -1.61
C ASP A 289 11.42 1.53 -1.56
N ARG A 290 11.75 0.74 -2.58
CA ARG A 290 11.38 -0.68 -2.62
C ARG A 290 12.49 -1.50 -3.27
N SER A 291 12.86 -2.60 -2.63
CA SER A 291 13.80 -3.58 -3.15
C SER A 291 13.13 -4.95 -3.14
N VAL A 292 13.10 -5.64 -4.28
CA VAL A 292 12.51 -6.97 -4.45
C VAL A 292 13.56 -7.87 -5.07
N SER A 293 14.00 -8.92 -4.37
CA SER A 293 15.03 -9.87 -4.85
C SER A 293 15.13 -11.12 -3.98
N PRO A 294 14.61 -12.30 -4.36
CA PRO A 294 13.90 -12.63 -5.60
C PRO A 294 12.38 -12.40 -5.52
N ASN A 295 11.67 -12.54 -6.64
CA ASN A 295 10.21 -12.68 -6.70
C ASN A 295 9.85 -13.49 -7.98
N PRO A 296 8.90 -14.44 -7.92
CA PRO A 296 8.55 -15.30 -9.05
C PRO A 296 7.79 -14.62 -10.20
N PHE A 297 7.18 -13.46 -9.97
CA PHE A 297 6.33 -12.77 -10.97
C PHE A 297 6.80 -11.35 -11.30
N MET A 298 7.78 -10.85 -10.56
CA MET A 298 8.35 -9.54 -10.81
C MET A 298 9.84 -9.64 -11.16
N ILE A 299 10.27 -8.72 -12.02
CA ILE A 299 11.69 -8.45 -12.20
C ILE A 299 12.25 -7.99 -10.86
N THR A 300 13.32 -8.67 -10.43
CA THR A 300 14.10 -8.24 -9.28
C THR A 300 14.62 -6.83 -9.53
N SER A 301 14.29 -5.92 -8.64
CA SER A 301 14.56 -4.50 -8.82
C SER A 301 14.74 -3.77 -7.51
N LYS A 302 15.51 -2.70 -7.57
CA LYS A 302 15.60 -1.66 -6.56
C LYS A 302 15.10 -0.36 -7.16
N ILE A 303 14.04 0.18 -6.59
CA ILE A 303 13.43 1.44 -6.98
C ILE A 303 13.61 2.43 -5.83
N HIS A 304 14.09 3.63 -6.18
CA HIS A 304 14.06 4.82 -5.35
C HIS A 304 13.33 5.91 -6.12
N SER A 305 12.31 6.50 -5.51
CA SER A 305 11.63 7.69 -6.05
C SER A 305 11.42 8.68 -4.93
N ARG A 306 11.93 9.90 -5.04
CA ARG A 306 11.64 11.00 -4.12
C ARG A 306 10.97 12.13 -4.89
N GLN A 307 9.78 12.52 -4.43
CA GLN A 307 8.99 13.60 -4.99
C GLN A 307 8.79 14.71 -3.96
N GLU A 308 9.14 15.92 -4.35
CA GLU A 308 8.94 17.13 -3.56
C GLU A 308 8.00 18.04 -4.32
N GLY A 309 6.97 18.53 -3.65
CA GLY A 309 5.96 19.40 -4.26
C GLY A 309 5.59 20.54 -3.33
N ALA A 310 5.25 21.69 -3.89
CA ALA A 310 4.70 22.80 -3.13
C ALA A 310 3.85 23.69 -4.01
N GLY A 311 2.84 24.33 -3.44
CA GLY A 311 2.00 25.23 -4.20
C GLY A 311 0.83 25.79 -3.40
N PHE A 312 -0.02 26.53 -4.10
CA PHE A 312 -1.30 27.00 -3.59
C PHE A 312 -2.41 26.74 -4.60
N TYR A 313 -3.63 26.66 -4.09
CA TYR A 313 -4.82 26.53 -4.90
C TYR A 313 -5.97 27.34 -4.32
N ASN A 314 -6.77 27.92 -5.20
CA ASN A 314 -7.89 28.78 -4.88
C ASN A 314 -9.12 28.36 -5.69
N LEU A 315 -10.20 28.05 -5.00
CA LEU A 315 -11.52 27.84 -5.56
C LEU A 315 -12.21 29.20 -5.77
N ALA A 316 -12.77 29.42 -6.96
CA ALA A 316 -13.46 30.66 -7.28
C ALA A 316 -14.63 30.43 -8.25
N PRO A 317 -15.74 31.21 -8.15
CA PRO A 317 -16.88 31.08 -9.06
C PRO A 317 -16.53 31.30 -10.53
N THR A 318 -15.48 32.08 -10.80
CA THR A 318 -15.01 32.43 -12.15
C THR A 318 -14.00 31.43 -12.72
N GLY A 319 -13.71 30.35 -11.99
CA GLY A 319 -12.72 29.36 -12.35
C GLY A 319 -11.62 29.25 -11.31
N ASN A 320 -11.28 28.02 -10.95
CA ASN A 320 -10.23 27.72 -9.98
C ASN A 320 -8.85 28.05 -10.57
N PHE A 321 -7.94 28.49 -9.71
CA PHE A 321 -6.57 28.75 -10.10
C PHE A 321 -5.59 28.34 -9.01
N GLY A 322 -4.35 28.13 -9.39
CA GLY A 322 -3.29 27.78 -8.45
C GLY A 322 -1.96 27.74 -9.16
N ASN A 323 -0.88 27.65 -8.38
CA ASN A 323 0.46 27.48 -8.90
C ASN A 323 1.21 26.46 -8.05
N GLY A 324 1.90 25.56 -8.73
CA GLY A 324 2.62 24.46 -8.11
C GLY A 324 4.00 24.30 -8.70
N THR A 325 4.88 23.74 -7.88
CA THR A 325 6.22 23.29 -8.25
C THR A 325 6.36 21.84 -7.85
N ASN A 326 7.16 21.10 -8.60
CA ASN A 326 7.44 19.71 -8.31
C ASN A 326 8.84 19.32 -8.76
N SER A 327 9.54 18.50 -7.98
CA SER A 327 10.82 17.89 -8.28
C SER A 327 10.72 16.39 -8.02
N ASN A 328 10.97 15.57 -9.04
CA ASN A 328 10.99 14.11 -8.95
C ASN A 328 12.40 13.61 -9.23
N ASN A 329 12.92 12.78 -8.34
CA ASN A 329 14.16 12.04 -8.53
C ASN A 329 13.83 10.54 -8.52
N PHE A 330 13.92 9.90 -9.68
CA PHE A 330 13.66 8.48 -9.84
C PHE A 330 14.97 7.74 -10.17
N ALA A 331 15.16 6.57 -9.57
CA ALA A 331 16.22 5.64 -9.86
C ALA A 331 15.71 4.19 -9.80
N TYR A 332 16.17 3.39 -10.77
CA TYR A 332 15.88 1.98 -10.92
C TYR A 332 17.19 1.23 -11.17
N GLU A 333 17.31 0.04 -10.58
CA GLU A 333 18.38 -0.92 -10.83
C GLU A 333 17.81 -2.35 -10.82
N ASP A 334 18.24 -3.20 -11.75
CA ASP A 334 17.90 -4.64 -11.76
C ASP A 334 19.12 -5.54 -11.49
N THR A 335 18.87 -6.85 -11.38
CA THR A 335 19.93 -7.85 -11.12
C THR A 335 20.92 -8.03 -12.27
N ASN A 336 20.58 -7.59 -13.48
CA ASN A 336 21.47 -7.63 -14.63
C ASN A 336 22.37 -6.38 -14.71
N GLY A 337 22.27 -5.47 -13.73
CA GLY A 337 22.99 -4.20 -13.71
C GLY A 337 22.37 -3.16 -14.64
N ASN A 338 21.16 -3.38 -15.14
CA ASN A 338 20.45 -2.36 -15.91
C ASN A 338 20.00 -1.26 -14.97
N THR A 339 20.20 0.00 -15.38
CA THR A 339 19.90 1.17 -14.57
C THR A 339 19.10 2.20 -15.35
N TYR A 340 18.21 2.90 -14.66
CA TYR A 340 17.54 4.08 -15.19
C TYR A 340 17.44 5.13 -14.11
N THR A 341 17.80 6.37 -14.42
CA THR A 341 17.61 7.51 -13.53
C THR A 341 16.94 8.65 -14.29
N ARG A 342 16.06 9.38 -13.60
CA ARG A 342 15.49 10.61 -14.12
C ARG A 342 15.28 11.63 -13.02
N GLN A 343 15.82 12.82 -13.21
CA GLN A 343 15.51 13.99 -12.40
C GLN A 343 14.69 14.95 -13.26
N VAL A 344 13.47 15.25 -12.82
CA VAL A 344 12.57 16.17 -13.53
C VAL A 344 12.03 17.20 -12.57
N ASN A 345 12.18 18.48 -12.92
CA ASN A 345 11.59 19.59 -12.18
C ASN A 345 10.56 20.32 -13.03
N ALA A 346 9.52 20.81 -12.38
CA ALA A 346 8.47 21.61 -12.98
C ALA A 346 8.15 22.84 -12.14
N ALA A 347 7.88 23.95 -12.83
CA ALA A 347 7.33 25.17 -12.26
C ALA A 347 6.48 25.88 -13.31
N PHE A 348 5.42 26.58 -12.89
CA PHE A 348 4.51 27.30 -13.79
C PHE A 348 3.96 26.41 -14.93
N ASN A 349 3.63 25.15 -14.61
CA ASN A 349 3.19 24.13 -15.56
C ASN A 349 4.17 23.81 -16.70
N ASN A 350 5.46 24.15 -16.57
CA ASN A 350 6.49 23.85 -17.54
C ASN A 350 7.59 22.99 -16.92
N ILE A 351 8.19 22.10 -17.73
CA ILE A 351 9.41 21.39 -17.34
C ILE A 351 10.57 22.39 -17.33
N THR A 352 11.22 22.53 -16.18
CA THR A 352 12.36 23.44 -15.99
C THR A 352 13.70 22.71 -15.92
N LEU A 353 13.67 21.40 -15.67
CA LEU A 353 14.82 20.51 -15.70
C LEU A 353 14.37 19.12 -16.12
N ASP A 354 15.12 18.46 -17.00
CA ASP A 354 14.97 17.05 -17.30
C ASP A 354 16.35 16.45 -17.54
N ARG A 355 16.79 15.56 -16.65
CA ARG A 355 18.06 14.84 -16.75
C ARG A 355 17.78 13.35 -16.68
N ILE A 356 18.16 12.64 -17.73
CA ILE A 356 17.98 11.19 -17.86
C ILE A 356 19.35 10.53 -17.85
N GLY A 357 19.48 9.37 -17.20
CA GLY A 357 20.72 8.60 -17.17
C GLY A 357 20.50 7.11 -16.90
N GLY A 358 21.59 6.35 -16.82
CA GLY A 358 21.57 4.90 -16.67
C GLY A 358 21.66 4.15 -18.01
N SER A 359 21.88 2.84 -17.95
CA SER A 359 22.05 2.01 -19.14
C SER A 359 20.78 1.81 -19.98
N LEU A 360 19.61 2.01 -19.38
CA LEU A 360 18.31 1.95 -20.05
C LEU A 360 17.83 3.31 -20.57
N ALA A 361 18.55 4.39 -20.28
CA ALA A 361 18.30 5.69 -20.90
C ALA A 361 18.73 5.60 -22.37
N SER A 362 17.77 5.36 -23.25
CA SER A 362 18.02 5.46 -24.69
C SER A 362 18.50 6.88 -24.99
N ILE A 363 19.66 6.98 -25.65
CA ILE A 363 20.12 8.23 -26.22
C ILE A 363 19.07 8.63 -27.26
N SER A 364 18.36 9.73 -27.02
CA SER A 364 17.50 10.34 -28.03
C SER A 364 18.34 10.57 -29.28
N THR A 365 18.12 9.79 -30.34
CA THR A 365 18.62 10.09 -31.69
C THR A 365 17.86 11.25 -32.30
#